data_AF-A0A2V6JSX2-F1
#
_entry.id   AF-A0A2V6JSX2-F1
#
_cell.length_a   1.000
_cell.length_b   1.000
_cell.length_c   1.000
_cell.angle_alpha   90.00
_cell.angle_beta   90.00
_cell.angle_gamma   90.00
#
_symmetry.space_group_name_H-M   'P 1'
#
loop_
_entity.id
_entity.type
_entity.pdbx_description
1 polymer ?
#
loop_
_entity_poly.entity_id
_entity_poly.type
_entity_poly.pdbx_seq_one_letter_code
_entity_poly.pdbx_strand_id
1 'polypeptide(L)'
;MSFLLRRIVLSSLSLVLATFCRKASSERIWTQFSGEKALAHVQHLVDFGPRPAGSEAIEKSRAYIKEQLKSFGWTVTEQAFTDQTPRGPVQFVNLIATSGNGLKVNPLFLLCGHYDTKIFDAFRFVGANDGGSSTGVLLEVARVLAKQPRLAEKVQLVFFDGEEAVENFSNTDGIYGSRHFAHELADNGSAKSFRGGILFDMIGDRSLKVTLPPNSPPNITRDIFASAEALNLRNYFTYFDQDVTDDHTPLNAIGIPVIDLIDFRFSYWHTADDTVDKLSPPSLQIAGSVALYYLSEFAFK
;
A
#
# COMPACT_ATOMS: atom_id res chain seq x y z
N MET A 1 -6.47 54.86 75.13
CA MET A 1 -7.53 54.46 74.17
C MET A 1 -6.98 54.63 72.76
N SER A 2 -6.93 53.53 71.99
CA SER A 2 -6.95 53.50 70.50
C SER A 2 -5.74 54.07 69.72
N PHE A 3 -5.11 53.43 68.73
CA PHE A 3 -5.24 52.10 68.12
C PHE A 3 -3.93 51.78 67.33
N LEU A 4 -3.69 50.48 67.17
CA LEU A 4 -2.55 49.78 66.57
C LEU A 4 -2.19 50.18 65.11
N LEU A 5 -0.89 50.29 64.81
CA LEU A 5 -0.34 50.11 63.46
C LEU A 5 -0.48 48.64 63.04
N ARG A 6 -1.12 48.38 61.89
CA ARG A 6 -0.99 47.10 61.16
C ARG A 6 -0.23 47.34 59.86
N ARG A 7 0.99 46.81 59.78
CA ARG A 7 1.72 46.61 58.51
C ARG A 7 1.09 45.42 57.80
N ILE A 8 0.54 45.65 56.61
CA ILE A 8 0.08 44.59 55.70
C ILE A 8 1.29 44.21 54.83
N VAL A 9 1.79 42.99 55.02
CA VAL A 9 2.74 42.36 54.10
C VAL A 9 1.89 41.64 53.05
N LEU A 10 1.86 42.15 51.82
CA LEU A 10 1.32 41.42 50.66
C LEU A 10 2.38 40.45 50.17
N SER A 11 2.22 39.17 50.50
CA SER A 11 2.93 38.07 49.86
C SER A 11 2.25 37.75 48.52
N SER A 12 2.87 38.18 47.43
CA SER A 12 2.50 37.81 46.06
C SER A 12 2.86 36.35 45.79
N LEU A 13 1.87 35.47 45.84
CA LEU A 13 2.00 34.06 45.48
C LEU A 13 1.88 33.93 43.95
N SER A 14 3.01 33.94 43.24
CA SER A 14 3.07 33.67 41.81
C SER A 14 2.81 32.18 41.56
N LEU A 15 1.59 31.84 41.15
CA LEU A 15 1.21 30.50 40.73
C LEU A 15 1.82 30.23 39.34
N VAL A 16 2.99 29.57 39.31
CA VAL A 16 3.57 29.05 38.07
C VAL A 16 2.71 27.88 37.61
N LEU A 17 1.79 28.12 36.67
CA LEU A 17 1.16 27.03 35.92
C LEU A 17 2.24 26.40 35.02
N ALA A 18 2.83 25.30 35.49
CA ALA A 18 3.58 24.41 34.63
C ALA A 18 2.59 23.76 33.65
N THR A 19 2.44 24.35 32.46
CA THR A 19 1.82 23.68 31.32
C THR A 19 2.69 22.49 30.96
N PHE A 20 2.34 21.31 31.50
CA PHE A 20 2.83 20.04 31.02
C PHE A 20 2.31 19.87 29.59
N CYS A 21 3.08 20.36 28.62
CA CYS A 21 2.90 19.97 27.24
C CYS A 21 3.28 18.49 27.17
N ARG A 22 2.31 17.60 27.43
CA ARG A 22 2.40 16.20 27.02
C ARG A 22 2.56 16.26 25.51
N LYS A 23 3.80 16.15 25.03
CA LYS A 23 4.08 15.74 23.67
C LYS A 23 3.26 14.48 23.50
N ALA A 24 2.14 14.56 22.78
CA ALA A 24 1.37 13.38 22.42
C ALA A 24 2.42 12.44 21.80
N SER A 25 2.64 11.30 22.45
CA SER A 25 3.42 10.23 21.84
C SER A 25 2.79 10.04 20.47
N SER A 26 3.50 10.39 19.40
CA SER A 26 3.06 10.09 18.03
C SER A 26 2.62 8.64 18.04
N GLU A 27 1.32 8.39 17.90
CA GLU A 27 0.82 7.01 17.89
C GLU A 27 1.58 6.27 16.79
N ARG A 28 2.10 5.10 17.14
CA ARG A 28 2.89 4.27 16.26
C ARG A 28 2.01 3.89 15.07
N ILE A 29 2.34 4.33 13.86
CA ILE A 29 1.45 4.19 12.70
C ILE A 29 1.10 2.72 12.41
N TRP A 30 2.01 1.80 12.68
CA TRP A 30 1.77 0.36 12.52
C TRP A 30 0.71 -0.21 13.47
N THR A 31 0.41 0.45 14.60
CA THR A 31 -0.68 0.02 15.50
C THR A 31 -2.03 0.62 15.13
N GLN A 32 -2.09 1.47 14.09
CA GLN A 32 -3.30 2.15 13.64
C GLN A 32 -3.94 1.51 12.41
N PHE A 33 -3.22 0.58 11.78
CA PHE A 33 -3.72 -0.27 10.71
C PHE A 33 -4.77 -1.23 11.26
N SER A 34 -5.85 -1.46 10.53
CA SER A 34 -6.90 -2.42 10.85
C SER A 34 -7.10 -3.38 9.70
N GLY A 35 -6.80 -4.65 9.94
CA GLY A 35 -7.07 -5.72 8.98
C GLY A 35 -8.55 -5.85 8.62
N GLU A 36 -9.47 -5.49 9.53
CA GLU A 36 -10.91 -5.53 9.28
C GLU A 36 -11.33 -4.47 8.26
N LYS A 37 -10.75 -3.27 8.35
CA LYS A 37 -11.00 -2.21 7.35
C LYS A 37 -10.41 -2.56 6.00
N ALA A 38 -9.20 -3.10 5.99
CA ALA A 38 -8.60 -3.62 4.76
C ALA A 38 -9.51 -4.69 4.12
N LEU A 39 -9.99 -5.66 4.90
CA LEU A 39 -10.90 -6.71 4.38
C LEU A 39 -12.23 -6.14 3.87
N ALA A 40 -12.77 -5.10 4.52
CA ALA A 40 -13.99 -4.44 4.06
C ALA A 40 -13.81 -3.78 2.69
N HIS A 41 -12.63 -3.20 2.41
CA HIS A 41 -12.28 -2.72 1.08
C HIS A 41 -12.22 -3.86 0.05
N VAL A 42 -11.60 -5.00 0.41
CA VAL A 42 -11.57 -6.19 -0.46
C VAL A 42 -12.98 -6.65 -0.80
N GLN A 43 -13.86 -6.77 0.21
CA GLN A 43 -15.25 -7.19 -0.01
C GLN A 43 -15.96 -6.25 -0.97
N HIS A 44 -15.76 -4.93 -0.85
CA HIS A 44 -16.39 -3.96 -1.73
C HIS A 44 -15.95 -4.11 -3.20
N LEU A 45 -14.67 -4.43 -3.44
CA LEU A 45 -14.17 -4.74 -4.79
C LEU A 45 -14.79 -6.04 -5.34
N VAL A 46 -14.87 -7.08 -4.51
CA VAL A 46 -15.46 -8.38 -4.88
C VAL A 46 -16.95 -8.25 -5.19
N ASP A 47 -17.67 -7.35 -4.50
CA ASP A 47 -19.09 -7.09 -4.74
C ASP A 47 -19.37 -6.52 -6.15
N PHE A 48 -18.39 -5.85 -6.77
CA PHE A 48 -18.50 -5.44 -8.17
C PHE A 48 -18.36 -6.62 -9.16
N GLY A 49 -17.79 -7.74 -8.71
CA GLY A 49 -17.48 -8.92 -9.52
C GLY A 49 -16.04 -8.94 -10.07
N PRO A 50 -15.75 -9.77 -11.08
CA PRO A 50 -14.52 -9.75 -11.85
C PRO A 50 -14.30 -8.35 -12.43
N ARG A 51 -13.07 -7.85 -12.32
CA ARG A 51 -12.64 -6.51 -12.72
C ARG A 51 -11.52 -6.60 -13.77
N PRO A 52 -11.67 -7.33 -14.89
CA PRO A 52 -10.63 -7.30 -15.91
C PRO A 52 -10.52 -5.90 -16.53
N ALA A 53 -9.33 -5.55 -17.01
CA ALA A 53 -9.08 -4.30 -17.70
C ALA A 53 -10.10 -4.04 -18.82
N GLY A 54 -10.57 -2.80 -18.93
CA GLY A 54 -11.62 -2.40 -19.89
C GLY A 54 -13.07 -2.78 -19.53
N SER A 55 -13.32 -3.45 -18.40
CA SER A 55 -14.68 -3.79 -17.95
C SER A 55 -15.42 -2.66 -17.23
N GLU A 56 -16.74 -2.74 -17.15
CA GLU A 56 -17.54 -1.81 -16.31
C GLU A 56 -17.22 -1.97 -14.80
N ALA A 57 -16.88 -3.19 -14.37
CA ALA A 57 -16.56 -3.47 -12.97
C ALA A 57 -15.24 -2.82 -12.56
N ILE A 58 -14.22 -2.79 -13.43
CA ILE A 58 -12.97 -2.09 -13.10
C ILE A 58 -13.15 -0.57 -13.02
N GLU A 59 -14.06 0.02 -13.82
CA GLU A 59 -14.43 1.43 -13.68
C GLU A 59 -15.09 1.74 -12.33
N LYS A 60 -15.98 0.86 -11.86
CA LYS A 60 -16.59 0.97 -10.52
C LYS A 60 -15.53 0.88 -9.42
N SER A 61 -14.56 -0.01 -9.56
CA SER A 61 -13.42 -0.13 -8.65
C SER A 61 -12.57 1.14 -8.64
N ARG A 62 -12.26 1.73 -9.80
CA ARG A 62 -11.56 3.01 -9.87
C ARG A 62 -12.32 4.12 -9.16
N ALA A 63 -13.62 4.22 -9.40
CA ALA A 63 -14.46 5.22 -8.75
C ALA A 63 -14.41 5.05 -7.22
N TYR A 64 -14.52 3.82 -6.73
CA TYR A 64 -14.44 3.51 -5.30
C TYR A 64 -13.07 3.86 -4.71
N ILE A 65 -11.97 3.41 -5.32
CA ILE A 65 -10.60 3.68 -4.84
C ILE A 65 -10.36 5.20 -4.76
N LYS A 66 -10.73 5.95 -5.81
CA LYS A 66 -10.63 7.42 -5.83
C LYS A 66 -11.46 8.07 -4.72
N GLU A 67 -12.68 7.60 -4.49
CA GLU A 67 -13.55 8.12 -3.43
C GLU A 67 -12.94 7.90 -2.04
N GLN A 68 -12.46 6.69 -1.76
CA GLN A 68 -11.82 6.36 -0.48
C GLN A 68 -10.56 7.22 -0.26
N LEU A 69 -9.66 7.27 -1.24
CA LEU A 69 -8.44 8.08 -1.18
C LEU A 69 -8.75 9.57 -0.96
N LYS A 70 -9.71 10.12 -1.71
CA LYS A 70 -10.15 11.51 -1.54
C LYS A 70 -10.72 11.76 -0.15
N SER A 71 -11.49 10.82 0.40
CA SER A 71 -12.03 10.92 1.76
C SER A 71 -10.94 10.93 2.84
N PHE A 72 -9.77 10.35 2.53
CA PHE A 72 -8.58 10.37 3.38
C PHE A 72 -7.67 11.58 3.10
N GLY A 73 -8.04 12.48 2.18
CA GLY A 73 -7.27 13.67 1.85
C GLY A 73 -6.14 13.47 0.83
N TRP A 74 -6.13 12.35 0.11
CA TRP A 74 -5.20 12.11 -0.99
C TRP A 74 -5.71 12.72 -2.29
N THR A 75 -4.78 13.19 -3.13
CA THR A 75 -5.07 13.61 -4.51
C THR A 75 -4.72 12.47 -5.44
N VAL A 76 -5.67 12.07 -6.29
CA VAL A 76 -5.50 10.97 -7.25
C VAL A 76 -5.43 11.52 -8.67
N THR A 77 -4.42 11.09 -9.41
CA THR A 77 -4.26 11.30 -10.84
C THR A 77 -4.45 9.98 -11.56
N GLU A 78 -5.22 9.98 -12.64
CA GLU A 78 -5.35 8.83 -13.53
C GLU A 78 -4.27 8.90 -14.61
N GLN A 79 -3.53 7.80 -14.78
CA GLN A 79 -2.62 7.61 -15.90
C GLN A 79 -3.28 6.59 -16.85
N ALA A 80 -4.04 7.12 -17.81
CA ALA A 80 -4.74 6.33 -18.81
C ALA A 80 -3.88 6.12 -20.06
N PHE A 81 -3.84 4.89 -20.56
CA PHE A 81 -3.12 4.52 -21.78
C PHE A 81 -3.82 3.37 -22.50
N THR A 82 -3.52 3.18 -23.78
CA THR A 82 -4.01 2.04 -24.57
C THR A 82 -2.83 1.19 -24.98
N ASP A 83 -2.93 -0.12 -24.80
CA ASP A 83 -1.91 -1.07 -25.26
C ASP A 83 -2.55 -2.27 -25.98
N GLN A 84 -1.74 -2.97 -26.77
CA GLN A 84 -2.16 -4.19 -27.47
C GLN A 84 -2.13 -5.37 -26.52
N THR A 85 -3.23 -6.12 -26.48
CA THR A 85 -3.32 -7.41 -25.79
C THR A 85 -3.55 -8.53 -26.81
N PRO A 86 -3.39 -9.81 -26.44
CA PRO A 86 -3.78 -10.93 -27.29
C PRO A 86 -5.24 -10.89 -27.77
N ARG A 87 -6.14 -10.22 -27.04
CA ARG A 87 -7.56 -10.05 -27.40
C ARG A 87 -7.87 -8.70 -28.07
N GLY A 88 -6.84 -7.96 -28.48
CA GLY A 88 -6.95 -6.64 -29.12
C GLY A 88 -6.60 -5.48 -28.19
N PRO A 89 -6.73 -4.23 -28.67
CA PRO A 89 -6.38 -3.05 -27.87
C PRO A 89 -7.31 -2.88 -26.67
N VAL A 90 -6.73 -2.65 -25.50
CA VAL A 90 -7.44 -2.37 -24.25
C VAL A 90 -6.96 -1.04 -23.69
N GLN A 91 -7.88 -0.27 -23.10
CA GLN A 91 -7.53 0.91 -22.32
C GLN A 91 -7.32 0.52 -20.85
N PHE A 92 -6.16 0.86 -20.33
CA PHE A 92 -5.76 0.67 -18.94
C PHE A 92 -5.68 2.01 -18.23
N VAL A 93 -5.88 2.01 -16.91
CA VAL A 93 -5.81 3.23 -16.10
C VAL A 93 -5.13 2.96 -14.76
N ASN A 94 -3.87 3.35 -14.61
CA ASN A 94 -3.24 3.36 -13.28
C ASN A 94 -3.82 4.50 -12.43
N LEU A 95 -3.94 4.29 -11.12
CA LEU A 95 -4.30 5.34 -10.17
C LEU A 95 -3.08 5.73 -9.33
N ILE A 96 -2.64 6.98 -9.45
CA ILE A 96 -1.48 7.51 -8.75
C ILE A 96 -1.96 8.48 -7.66
N ALA A 97 -1.76 8.13 -6.39
CA ALA A 97 -2.18 8.95 -5.26
C ALA A 97 -1.00 9.61 -4.56
N THR A 98 -1.14 10.90 -4.27
CA THR A 98 -0.15 11.69 -3.52
C THR A 98 -0.83 12.49 -2.42
N SER A 99 -0.08 12.81 -1.37
CA SER A 99 -0.54 13.64 -0.25
C SER A 99 0.22 14.98 -0.23
N GLY A 100 -0.42 16.01 0.34
CA GLY A 100 0.15 17.34 0.52
C GLY A 100 -0.19 18.31 -0.60
N ASN A 101 0.43 19.49 -0.53
CA ASN A 101 0.00 20.68 -1.29
C ASN A 101 0.71 20.81 -2.66
N GLY A 102 1.24 19.70 -3.21
CA GLY A 102 2.02 19.71 -4.45
C GLY A 102 3.47 20.20 -4.31
N LEU A 103 3.98 20.39 -3.08
CA LEU A 103 5.42 20.58 -2.86
C LEU A 103 6.13 19.24 -3.08
N LYS A 104 7.13 19.21 -3.97
CA LYS A 104 7.93 18.00 -4.23
C LYS A 104 8.74 17.64 -2.98
N VAL A 105 8.26 16.65 -2.23
CA VAL A 105 9.04 16.04 -1.15
C VAL A 105 9.87 14.92 -1.77
N ASN A 106 11.17 15.14 -1.85
CA ASN A 106 12.13 14.12 -2.24
C ASN A 106 13.01 13.80 -1.02
N PRO A 107 13.28 12.52 -0.74
CA PRO A 107 12.88 11.34 -1.52
C PRO A 107 11.49 10.78 -1.17
N LEU A 108 10.86 10.12 -2.15
CA LEU A 108 9.60 9.39 -2.03
C LEU A 108 9.82 7.88 -1.79
N PHE A 109 8.83 7.24 -1.17
CA PHE A 109 8.66 5.79 -1.17
C PHE A 109 7.40 5.41 -1.95
N LEU A 110 7.50 4.39 -2.79
CA LEU A 110 6.41 3.88 -3.60
C LEU A 110 5.71 2.73 -2.87
N LEU A 111 4.40 2.81 -2.67
CA LEU A 111 3.60 1.66 -2.24
C LEU A 111 2.63 1.31 -3.35
N CYS A 112 2.67 0.08 -3.83
CA CYS A 112 1.92 -0.32 -5.00
C CYS A 112 1.31 -1.70 -4.90
N GLY A 113 0.44 -2.00 -5.85
CA GLY A 113 -0.32 -3.24 -5.99
C GLY A 113 -1.29 -3.10 -7.15
N HIS A 114 -1.69 -4.21 -7.74
CA HIS A 114 -2.68 -4.19 -8.82
C HIS A 114 -4.11 -4.29 -8.30
N TYR A 115 -5.11 -3.90 -9.10
CA TYR A 115 -6.52 -3.91 -8.69
C TYR A 115 -7.46 -4.54 -9.73
N ASP A 116 -6.92 -4.91 -10.88
CA ASP A 116 -7.60 -5.70 -11.91
C ASP A 116 -7.74 -7.17 -11.48
N THR A 117 -8.41 -7.97 -12.31
CA THR A 117 -8.50 -9.42 -12.13
C THR A 117 -8.26 -10.12 -13.45
N LYS A 118 -7.64 -11.29 -13.40
CA LYS A 118 -7.48 -12.15 -14.57
C LYS A 118 -8.81 -12.51 -15.23
N ILE A 119 -8.76 -12.62 -16.56
CA ILE A 119 -9.86 -13.14 -17.37
C ILE A 119 -9.78 -14.67 -17.40
N PHE A 120 -10.87 -15.32 -17.01
CA PHE A 120 -11.09 -16.75 -17.24
C PHE A 120 -12.41 -16.96 -17.96
N ASP A 121 -12.39 -17.61 -19.12
CA ASP A 121 -13.61 -17.89 -19.88
C ASP A 121 -14.44 -19.02 -19.25
N ALA A 122 -13.78 -19.94 -18.53
CA ALA A 122 -14.39 -21.14 -18.00
C ALA A 122 -15.08 -20.94 -16.64
N PHE A 123 -14.68 -19.94 -15.87
CA PHE A 123 -15.22 -19.71 -14.53
C PHE A 123 -15.18 -18.23 -14.14
N ARG A 124 -16.02 -17.88 -13.16
CA ARG A 124 -16.03 -16.54 -12.59
C ARG A 124 -14.88 -16.39 -11.59
N PHE A 125 -13.96 -15.48 -11.88
CA PHE A 125 -12.83 -15.15 -11.01
C PHE A 125 -13.01 -13.76 -10.40
N VAL A 126 -13.15 -13.65 -9.08
CA VAL A 126 -13.35 -12.36 -8.41
C VAL A 126 -12.08 -11.76 -7.84
N GLY A 127 -10.97 -12.51 -7.82
CA GLY A 127 -9.66 -12.05 -7.32
C GLY A 127 -9.78 -11.41 -5.94
N ALA A 128 -10.22 -12.18 -4.94
CA ALA A 128 -10.35 -11.63 -3.59
C ALA A 128 -8.97 -11.37 -2.99
N ASN A 129 -8.05 -12.34 -3.12
CA ASN A 129 -6.67 -12.20 -2.70
C ASN A 129 -5.84 -11.52 -3.80
N ASP A 130 -5.98 -12.01 -5.04
CA ASP A 130 -5.29 -11.57 -6.24
C ASP A 130 -5.91 -10.27 -6.77
N GLY A 131 -5.21 -9.14 -6.59
CA GLY A 131 -5.70 -7.78 -6.85
C GLY A 131 -6.66 -7.18 -5.81
N GLY A 132 -7.47 -8.00 -5.14
CA GLY A 132 -8.36 -7.53 -4.07
C GLY A 132 -7.61 -7.14 -2.80
N SER A 133 -6.73 -8.01 -2.31
CA SER A 133 -6.06 -7.85 -1.01
C SER A 133 -5.03 -6.71 -1.02
N SER A 134 -4.29 -6.58 -2.12
CA SER A 134 -3.37 -5.47 -2.42
C SER A 134 -4.09 -4.12 -2.30
N THR A 135 -5.23 -3.98 -2.98
CA THR A 135 -6.07 -2.77 -2.93
C THR A 135 -6.56 -2.48 -1.52
N GLY A 136 -7.03 -3.51 -0.80
CA GLY A 136 -7.52 -3.35 0.56
C GLY A 136 -6.44 -2.87 1.54
N VAL A 137 -5.23 -3.41 1.44
CA VAL A 137 -4.08 -2.96 2.24
C VAL A 137 -3.67 -1.53 1.88
N LEU A 138 -3.55 -1.21 0.59
CA LEU A 138 -3.16 0.15 0.16
C LEU A 138 -4.14 1.21 0.63
N LEU A 139 -5.45 0.97 0.55
CA LEU A 139 -6.48 1.90 1.05
C LEU A 139 -6.39 2.09 2.57
N GLU A 140 -6.17 1.03 3.33
CA GLU A 140 -6.04 1.14 4.78
C GLU A 140 -4.71 1.81 5.19
N VAL A 141 -3.61 1.55 4.47
CA VAL A 141 -2.35 2.29 4.62
C VAL A 141 -2.57 3.77 4.35
N ALA A 142 -3.28 4.12 3.27
CA ALA A 142 -3.61 5.51 2.92
C ALA A 142 -4.36 6.21 4.07
N ARG A 143 -5.35 5.53 4.66
CA ARG A 143 -6.12 6.03 5.81
C ARG A 143 -5.27 6.25 7.05
N VAL A 144 -4.30 5.36 7.31
CA VAL A 144 -3.38 5.48 8.44
C VAL A 144 -2.41 6.64 8.24
N LEU A 145 -1.78 6.72 7.06
CA LEU A 145 -0.82 7.76 6.73
C LEU A 145 -1.45 9.15 6.70
N ALA A 146 -2.73 9.28 6.30
CA ALA A 146 -3.47 10.53 6.34
C ALA A 146 -3.52 11.18 7.73
N LYS A 147 -3.43 10.39 8.81
CA LYS A 147 -3.33 10.91 10.19
C LYS A 147 -1.95 11.51 10.52
N GLN A 148 -0.96 11.31 9.65
CA GLN A 148 0.41 11.78 9.78
C GLN A 148 0.85 12.49 8.49
N PRO A 149 0.37 13.72 8.21
CA PRO A 149 0.57 14.38 6.90
C PRO A 149 2.02 14.46 6.44
N ARG A 150 2.98 14.68 7.35
CA ARG A 150 4.42 14.72 7.05
C ARG A 150 4.98 13.38 6.57
N LEU A 151 4.37 12.25 6.97
CA LEU A 151 4.75 10.92 6.50
C LEU A 151 4.04 10.61 5.18
N ALA A 152 2.76 10.98 5.07
CA ALA A 152 1.99 10.80 3.83
C ALA A 152 2.65 11.53 2.65
N GLU A 153 3.18 12.73 2.85
CA GLU A 153 3.93 13.48 1.81
C GLU A 153 5.19 12.77 1.30
N LYS A 154 5.74 11.80 2.05
CA LYS A 154 6.90 10.99 1.62
C LYS A 154 6.49 9.74 0.84
N VAL A 155 5.20 9.52 0.61
CA VAL A 155 4.67 8.31 -0.01
C VAL A 155 3.89 8.65 -1.26
N GLN A 156 4.12 7.88 -2.32
CA GLN A 156 3.22 7.80 -3.46
C GLN A 156 2.58 6.41 -3.46
N LEU A 157 1.25 6.37 -3.58
CA LEU A 157 0.52 5.13 -3.75
C LEU A 157 0.22 4.94 -5.23
N VAL A 158 0.38 3.72 -5.75
CA VAL A 158 0.02 3.42 -7.14
C VAL A 158 -0.78 2.13 -7.19
N PHE A 159 -1.97 2.21 -7.77
CA PHE A 159 -2.81 1.05 -8.05
C PHE A 159 -2.68 0.74 -9.54
N PHE A 160 -2.05 -0.37 -9.88
CA PHE A 160 -1.77 -0.77 -11.25
C PHE A 160 -2.98 -1.46 -11.89
N ASP A 161 -3.27 -1.12 -13.15
CA ASP A 161 -4.27 -1.78 -13.99
C ASP A 161 -3.55 -2.67 -15.01
N GLY A 162 -4.11 -3.85 -15.28
CA GLY A 162 -3.53 -4.83 -16.20
C GLY A 162 -2.24 -5.43 -15.68
N GLU A 163 -2.15 -5.78 -14.40
CA GLU A 163 -1.11 -6.73 -13.97
C GLU A 163 -1.36 -8.09 -14.62
N GLU A 164 -2.62 -8.50 -14.63
CA GLU A 164 -2.95 -9.85 -15.03
C GLU A 164 -2.81 -10.05 -16.53
N ALA A 165 -2.25 -11.20 -16.91
CA ALA A 165 -2.18 -11.57 -18.32
C ALA A 165 -3.59 -11.85 -18.87
N VAL A 166 -3.87 -11.33 -20.06
CA VAL A 166 -5.15 -11.52 -20.75
C VAL A 166 -5.31 -12.96 -21.22
N GLU A 167 -4.22 -13.58 -21.69
CA GLU A 167 -4.16 -15.00 -22.03
C GLU A 167 -3.10 -15.69 -21.15
N ASN A 168 -1.83 -15.50 -21.49
CA ASN A 168 -0.70 -16.21 -20.88
C ASN A 168 0.40 -15.21 -20.56
N PHE A 169 0.86 -15.23 -19.31
CA PHE A 169 1.88 -14.32 -18.84
C PHE A 169 3.14 -14.39 -19.70
N SER A 170 3.59 -13.23 -20.18
CA SER A 170 4.76 -13.11 -21.04
C SER A 170 5.37 -11.70 -20.98
N ASN A 171 6.44 -11.48 -21.74
CA ASN A 171 7.08 -10.16 -21.85
C ASN A 171 6.17 -9.08 -22.47
N THR A 172 5.03 -9.47 -23.06
CA THR A 172 4.07 -8.56 -23.70
C THR A 172 2.63 -8.78 -23.24
N ASP A 173 2.37 -9.72 -22.33
CA ASP A 173 1.04 -9.99 -21.80
C ASP A 173 1.10 -10.15 -20.27
N GLY A 174 0.57 -9.16 -19.56
CA GLY A 174 0.70 -8.97 -18.11
C GLY A 174 1.56 -7.74 -17.76
N ILE A 175 1.47 -7.26 -16.52
CA ILE A 175 2.16 -6.09 -15.96
C ILE A 175 2.16 -4.84 -16.88
N TYR A 176 1.06 -4.64 -17.62
CA TYR A 176 0.88 -3.52 -18.55
C TYR A 176 0.98 -2.18 -17.81
N GLY A 177 0.27 -2.05 -16.68
CA GLY A 177 0.25 -0.87 -15.84
C GLY A 177 1.62 -0.45 -15.33
N SER A 178 2.34 -1.36 -14.68
CA SER A 178 3.66 -1.07 -14.11
C SER A 178 4.74 -0.85 -15.17
N ARG A 179 4.69 -1.56 -16.31
CA ARG A 179 5.57 -1.28 -17.46
C ARG A 179 5.37 0.14 -17.98
N HIS A 180 4.13 0.57 -18.18
CA HIS A 180 3.82 1.92 -18.65
C HIS A 180 4.26 2.98 -17.64
N PHE A 181 3.97 2.77 -16.35
CA PHE A 181 4.37 3.68 -15.29
C PHE A 181 5.90 3.81 -15.18
N ALA A 182 6.63 2.69 -15.21
CA ALA A 182 8.09 2.69 -15.17
C ALA A 182 8.69 3.39 -16.40
N HIS A 183 8.13 3.16 -17.59
CA HIS A 183 8.56 3.84 -18.82
C HIS A 183 8.43 5.36 -18.69
N GLU A 184 7.29 5.88 -18.21
CA GLU A 184 7.09 7.31 -18.02
C GLU A 184 8.08 7.90 -17.01
N LEU A 185 8.34 7.21 -15.89
CA LEU A 185 9.32 7.64 -14.89
C LEU A 185 10.76 7.65 -15.40
N ALA A 186 11.13 6.70 -16.26
CA ALA A 186 12.43 6.67 -16.91
C ALA A 186 12.57 7.84 -17.90
N ASP A 187 11.57 8.03 -18.77
CA ASP A 187 11.56 9.07 -19.80
C ASP A 187 11.65 10.48 -19.21
N ASN A 188 10.91 10.74 -18.12
CA ASN A 188 10.90 12.04 -17.46
C ASN A 188 12.02 12.18 -16.40
N GLY A 189 12.83 11.15 -16.19
CA GLY A 189 13.95 11.13 -15.25
C GLY A 189 13.55 11.23 -13.76
N SER A 190 12.29 10.95 -13.42
CA SER A 190 11.77 11.05 -12.05
C SER A 190 12.01 9.80 -11.21
N ALA A 191 12.45 8.69 -11.80
CA ALA A 191 12.80 7.45 -11.09
C ALA A 191 13.73 7.69 -9.88
N LYS A 192 14.73 8.58 -10.03
CA LYS A 192 15.68 8.97 -8.97
C LYS A 192 15.04 9.66 -7.75
N SER A 193 13.77 10.04 -7.84
CA SER A 193 13.03 10.64 -6.71
C SER A 193 12.61 9.58 -5.69
N PHE A 194 12.59 8.31 -6.07
CA PHE A 194 12.19 7.19 -5.20
C PHE A 194 13.41 6.55 -4.53
N ARG A 195 13.38 6.41 -3.21
CA ARG A 195 14.40 5.67 -2.43
C ARG A 195 14.11 4.18 -2.31
N GLY A 196 12.88 3.78 -2.58
CA GLY A 196 12.45 2.39 -2.62
C GLY A 196 10.94 2.26 -2.57
N GLY A 197 10.46 1.03 -2.48
CA GLY A 197 9.04 0.77 -2.40
C GLY A 197 8.68 -0.63 -1.95
N ILE A 198 7.37 -0.84 -1.82
CA ILE A 198 6.74 -2.11 -1.47
C ILE A 198 5.61 -2.35 -2.48
N LEU A 199 5.67 -3.48 -3.17
CA LEU A 199 4.54 -4.08 -3.85
C LEU A 199 3.82 -5.01 -2.87
N PHE A 200 2.49 -4.92 -2.83
CA PHE A 200 1.64 -5.89 -2.15
C PHE A 200 0.90 -6.72 -3.19
N ASP A 201 0.99 -8.04 -3.07
CA ASP A 201 0.19 -8.95 -3.87
C ASP A 201 -0.21 -10.22 -3.08
N MET A 202 -1.42 -10.71 -3.24
CA MET A 202 -1.93 -11.93 -2.58
C MET A 202 -1.67 -12.06 -1.06
N ILE A 203 -1.70 -10.97 -0.30
CA ILE A 203 -1.34 -10.92 1.15
C ILE A 203 -2.50 -11.16 2.13
N GLY A 204 -3.64 -11.65 1.63
CA GLY A 204 -4.87 -11.84 2.39
C GLY A 204 -5.12 -13.25 2.92
N ASP A 205 -4.40 -14.27 2.46
CA ASP A 205 -4.63 -15.69 2.80
C ASP A 205 -4.78 -15.93 4.31
N ARG A 206 -5.80 -16.68 4.74
CA ARG A 206 -5.96 -17.15 6.12
C ARG A 206 -4.74 -17.87 6.68
N SER A 207 -4.00 -18.58 5.83
CA SER A 207 -2.78 -19.31 6.20
C SER A 207 -1.50 -18.57 5.81
N LEU A 208 -1.55 -17.23 5.85
CA LEU A 208 -0.54 -16.32 5.33
C LEU A 208 0.89 -16.76 5.61
N LYS A 209 1.70 -16.70 4.57
CA LYS A 209 3.15 -16.67 4.65
C LYS A 209 3.71 -15.86 3.52
N VAL A 210 4.14 -14.66 3.86
CA VAL A 210 4.84 -13.79 2.92
C VAL A 210 6.18 -14.43 2.54
N THR A 211 6.31 -14.72 1.26
CA THR A 211 7.47 -15.30 0.59
C THR A 211 8.17 -14.20 -0.20
N LEU A 212 9.36 -13.79 0.25
CA LEU A 212 10.13 -12.72 -0.38
C LEU A 212 11.00 -13.28 -1.52
N PRO A 213 10.79 -12.89 -2.78
CA PRO A 213 11.58 -13.37 -3.92
C PRO A 213 13.07 -12.99 -3.83
N PRO A 214 14.02 -13.83 -4.32
CA PRO A 214 15.45 -13.53 -4.28
C PRO A 214 15.85 -12.28 -5.08
N ASN A 215 15.10 -11.94 -6.14
CA ASN A 215 15.25 -10.70 -6.90
C ASN A 215 14.73 -9.44 -6.17
N SER A 216 14.31 -9.56 -4.90
CA SER A 216 14.00 -8.42 -4.02
C SER A 216 15.26 -7.64 -3.59
N PRO A 217 15.19 -6.30 -3.43
CA PRO A 217 16.32 -5.50 -2.97
C PRO A 217 16.85 -5.94 -1.57
N PRO A 218 18.10 -6.42 -1.44
CA PRO A 218 18.57 -7.09 -0.22
C PRO A 218 18.48 -6.24 1.05
N ASN A 219 18.72 -4.93 0.95
CA ASN A 219 18.61 -4.01 2.07
C ASN A 219 17.17 -3.88 2.58
N ILE A 220 16.20 -3.78 1.66
CA ILE A 220 14.78 -3.68 2.02
C ILE A 220 14.31 -5.02 2.60
N THR A 221 14.70 -6.15 2.00
CA THR A 221 14.41 -7.49 2.51
C THR A 221 14.87 -7.68 3.95
N ARG A 222 16.12 -7.29 4.25
CA ARG A 222 16.66 -7.33 5.63
C ARG A 222 15.79 -6.49 6.58
N ASP A 223 15.45 -5.28 6.18
CA ASP A 223 14.72 -4.33 7.02
C ASP A 223 13.24 -4.77 7.22
N ILE A 224 12.64 -5.45 6.24
CA ILE A 224 11.32 -6.10 6.38
C ILE A 224 11.37 -7.26 7.36
N PHE A 225 12.38 -8.13 7.30
CA PHE A 225 12.55 -9.19 8.30
C PHE A 225 12.79 -8.62 9.70
N ALA A 226 13.57 -7.54 9.83
CA ALA A 226 13.78 -6.87 11.11
C ALA A 226 12.48 -6.22 11.64
N SER A 227 11.65 -5.68 10.74
CA SER A 227 10.33 -5.13 11.09
C SER A 227 9.38 -6.24 11.57
N ALA A 228 9.35 -7.38 10.88
CA ALA A 228 8.56 -8.54 11.29
C ALA A 228 9.05 -9.09 12.64
N GLU A 229 10.36 -9.17 12.89
CA GLU A 229 10.93 -9.58 14.18
C GLU A 229 10.52 -8.62 15.31
N ALA A 230 10.65 -7.31 15.09
CA ALA A 230 10.29 -6.29 16.08
C ALA A 230 8.81 -6.33 16.48
N LEU A 231 7.94 -6.82 15.59
CA LEU A 231 6.51 -7.00 15.84
C LEU A 231 6.15 -8.40 16.34
N ASN A 232 7.11 -9.30 16.54
CA ASN A 232 6.90 -10.74 16.84
C ASN A 232 6.10 -11.48 15.75
N LEU A 233 6.26 -11.07 14.48
CA LEU A 233 5.58 -11.60 13.30
C LEU A 233 6.53 -12.35 12.35
N ARG A 234 7.81 -12.55 12.73
CA ARG A 234 8.83 -13.19 11.87
C ARG A 234 8.42 -14.55 11.30
N ASN A 235 7.59 -15.30 12.02
CA ASN A 235 7.09 -16.62 11.59
C ASN A 235 6.19 -16.56 10.35
N TYR A 236 5.63 -15.40 10.01
CA TYR A 236 4.82 -15.19 8.79
C TYR A 236 5.65 -14.82 7.57
N PHE A 237 6.96 -14.64 7.70
CA PHE A 237 7.84 -14.25 6.60
C PHE A 237 8.85 -15.35 6.30
N THR A 238 9.21 -15.54 5.05
CA THR A 238 10.28 -16.45 4.60
C THR A 238 10.83 -15.97 3.27
N TYR A 239 11.99 -16.48 2.88
CA TYR A 239 12.43 -16.37 1.50
C TYR A 239 11.62 -17.31 0.61
N PHE A 240 11.38 -16.88 -0.62
CA PHE A 240 10.99 -17.76 -1.71
C PHE A 240 12.23 -18.41 -2.32
N ASP A 241 12.04 -19.49 -3.09
CA ASP A 241 13.15 -20.25 -3.70
C ASP A 241 13.47 -19.85 -5.15
N GLN A 242 12.64 -18.99 -5.75
CA GLN A 242 12.72 -18.60 -7.16
C GLN A 242 12.49 -17.11 -7.34
N ASP A 243 13.07 -16.55 -8.40
CA ASP A 243 12.77 -15.19 -8.83
C ASP A 243 11.33 -15.10 -9.34
N VAL A 244 10.73 -13.91 -9.17
CA VAL A 244 9.34 -13.65 -9.51
C VAL A 244 9.29 -12.44 -10.44
N THR A 245 8.55 -12.57 -11.54
CA THR A 245 8.21 -11.42 -12.39
C THR A 245 6.82 -10.96 -12.03
N ASP A 246 6.72 -9.70 -11.61
CA ASP A 246 5.52 -9.01 -11.16
C ASP A 246 5.77 -7.49 -11.29
N ASP A 247 4.84 -6.63 -10.91
CA ASP A 247 4.82 -5.17 -11.08
C ASP A 247 6.07 -4.46 -10.51
N HIS A 248 6.78 -5.08 -9.56
CA HIS A 248 8.04 -4.58 -9.02
C HIS A 248 9.20 -4.70 -10.01
N THR A 249 9.11 -5.60 -10.98
CA THR A 249 10.18 -5.91 -11.95
C THR A 249 10.53 -4.72 -12.85
N PRO A 250 9.57 -4.07 -13.57
CA PRO A 250 9.89 -2.90 -14.38
C PRO A 250 10.38 -1.71 -13.54
N LEU A 251 9.94 -1.59 -12.28
CA LEU A 251 10.38 -0.55 -11.34
C LEU A 251 11.84 -0.76 -10.93
N ASN A 252 12.21 -2.01 -10.59
CA ASN A 252 13.59 -2.38 -10.28
C ASN A 252 14.51 -2.16 -11.50
N ALA A 253 14.04 -2.43 -12.71
CA ALA A 253 14.82 -2.24 -13.94
C ALA A 253 15.22 -0.78 -14.19
N ILE A 254 14.41 0.18 -13.74
CA ILE A 254 14.70 1.63 -13.84
C ILE A 254 15.40 2.18 -12.57
N GLY A 255 15.81 1.30 -11.66
CA GLY A 255 16.60 1.65 -10.47
C GLY A 255 15.79 2.08 -9.24
N ILE A 256 14.47 1.84 -9.20
CA ILE A 256 13.65 2.05 -8.00
C ILE A 256 13.62 0.72 -7.24
N PRO A 257 14.25 0.61 -6.04
CA PRO A 257 14.29 -0.67 -5.33
C PRO A 257 12.93 -0.97 -4.68
N VAL A 258 12.12 -1.81 -5.30
CA VAL A 258 10.81 -2.25 -4.81
C VAL A 258 10.89 -3.71 -4.38
N ILE A 259 10.51 -3.98 -3.13
CA ILE A 259 10.32 -5.35 -2.64
C ILE A 259 8.91 -5.84 -2.95
N ASP A 260 8.79 -7.13 -3.23
CA ASP A 260 7.51 -7.80 -3.41
C ASP A 260 7.10 -8.54 -2.11
N LEU A 261 5.98 -8.13 -1.51
CA LEU A 261 5.35 -8.82 -0.39
C LEU A 261 4.19 -9.64 -0.93
N ILE A 262 4.44 -10.93 -1.09
CA ILE A 262 3.55 -11.88 -1.77
C ILE A 262 3.50 -13.23 -1.07
N ASP A 263 2.37 -13.95 -1.13
CA ASP A 263 2.23 -15.32 -0.63
C ASP A 263 2.09 -16.34 -1.78
N PHE A 264 3.22 -16.87 -2.23
CA PHE A 264 3.27 -17.90 -3.27
C PHE A 264 2.77 -19.29 -2.83
N ARG A 265 2.29 -19.43 -1.59
CA ARG A 265 1.70 -20.70 -1.11
C ARG A 265 0.18 -20.68 -1.17
N PHE A 266 -0.43 -19.61 -1.68
CA PHE A 266 -1.87 -19.47 -1.77
C PHE A 266 -2.47 -20.48 -2.76
N SER A 267 -3.10 -21.54 -2.25
CA SER A 267 -3.59 -22.66 -3.08
C SER A 267 -4.77 -22.33 -4.00
N TYR A 268 -5.41 -21.17 -3.80
CA TYR A 268 -6.56 -20.73 -4.58
C TYR A 268 -6.20 -19.72 -5.68
N TRP A 269 -4.91 -19.38 -5.82
CA TRP A 269 -4.41 -18.52 -6.89
C TRP A 269 -4.90 -19.00 -8.26
N HIS A 270 -5.45 -18.08 -9.06
CA HIS A 270 -5.98 -18.38 -10.39
C HIS A 270 -7.06 -19.48 -10.42
N THR A 271 -7.87 -19.59 -9.37
CA THR A 271 -9.03 -20.48 -9.30
C THR A 271 -10.31 -19.71 -8.94
N ALA A 272 -11.47 -20.28 -9.26
CA ALA A 272 -12.77 -19.72 -8.86
C ALA A 272 -12.95 -19.59 -7.33
N ASP A 273 -12.13 -20.29 -6.56
CA ASP A 273 -12.16 -20.29 -5.11
C ASP A 273 -11.37 -19.14 -4.48
N ASP A 274 -10.69 -18.28 -5.26
CA ASP A 274 -10.13 -17.03 -4.74
C ASP A 274 -11.25 -16.04 -4.39
N THR A 275 -11.75 -16.20 -3.17
CA THR A 275 -12.97 -15.61 -2.64
C THR A 275 -12.73 -15.09 -1.23
N VAL A 276 -13.53 -14.13 -0.76
CA VAL A 276 -13.30 -13.42 0.51
C VAL A 276 -13.27 -14.37 1.72
N ASP A 277 -13.96 -15.53 1.67
CA ASP A 277 -13.90 -16.51 2.74
C ASP A 277 -12.51 -17.18 2.88
N LYS A 278 -11.61 -17.07 1.90
CA LYS A 278 -10.21 -17.51 2.01
C LYS A 278 -9.32 -16.50 2.71
N LEU A 279 -9.79 -15.27 2.89
CA LEU A 279 -9.00 -14.18 3.45
C LEU A 279 -9.21 -14.05 4.96
N SER A 280 -8.26 -13.39 5.63
CA SER A 280 -8.37 -13.08 7.05
C SER A 280 -7.95 -11.65 7.39
N PRO A 281 -8.70 -10.95 8.28
CA PRO A 281 -8.26 -9.67 8.82
C PRO A 281 -6.87 -9.74 9.48
N PRO A 282 -6.53 -10.78 10.29
CA PRO A 282 -5.18 -10.92 10.83
C PRO A 282 -4.07 -10.94 9.79
N SER A 283 -4.27 -11.56 8.62
CA SER A 283 -3.28 -11.62 7.54
C SER A 283 -3.01 -10.24 6.95
N LEU A 284 -4.08 -9.52 6.61
CA LEU A 284 -3.99 -8.15 6.12
C LEU A 284 -3.34 -7.23 7.17
N GLN A 285 -3.69 -7.42 8.46
CA GLN A 285 -3.08 -6.71 9.58
C GLN A 285 -1.56 -6.94 9.64
N ILE A 286 -1.09 -8.18 9.46
CA ILE A 286 0.33 -8.53 9.48
C ILE A 286 1.08 -7.77 8.38
N ALA A 287 0.60 -7.89 7.14
CA ALA A 287 1.24 -7.24 5.99
C ALA A 287 1.29 -5.71 6.16
N GLY A 288 0.14 -5.09 6.48
CA GLY A 288 0.04 -3.64 6.65
C GLY A 288 0.87 -3.11 7.83
N SER A 289 0.87 -3.81 8.98
CA SER A 289 1.62 -3.38 10.17
C SER A 289 3.13 -3.47 9.95
N VAL A 290 3.62 -4.55 9.32
CA VAL A 290 5.05 -4.71 9.00
C VAL A 290 5.50 -3.64 8.02
N ALA A 291 4.73 -3.38 6.96
CA ALA A 291 5.04 -2.33 6.00
C ALA A 291 5.09 -0.94 6.66
N LEU A 292 4.10 -0.60 7.50
CA LEU A 292 4.07 0.68 8.21
C LEU A 292 5.21 0.81 9.22
N TYR A 293 5.59 -0.28 9.91
CA TYR A 293 6.75 -0.27 10.80
C TYR A 293 8.04 -0.01 10.01
N TYR A 294 8.24 -0.74 8.91
CA TYR A 294 9.37 -0.52 8.00
C TYR A 294 9.46 0.93 7.56
N LEU A 295 8.33 1.51 7.12
CA LEU A 295 8.27 2.88 6.67
C LEU A 295 8.71 3.87 7.75
N SER A 296 8.13 3.78 8.97
CA SER A 296 8.46 4.71 10.05
C SER A 296 9.84 4.50 10.66
N GLU A 297 10.31 3.26 10.74
CA GLU A 297 11.50 2.92 11.54
C GLU A 297 12.78 2.76 10.71
N PHE A 298 12.66 2.52 9.40
CA PHE A 298 13.79 2.38 8.48
C PHE A 298 13.71 3.37 7.32
N ALA A 299 12.61 3.36 6.56
CA ALA A 299 12.51 4.08 5.29
C ALA A 299 12.58 5.61 5.41
N PHE A 300 11.90 6.17 6.42
CA PHE A 300 11.76 7.63 6.59
C PHE A 300 12.83 8.29 7.46
N LYS A 301 13.74 7.48 8.03
CA LYS A 301 14.93 7.97 8.74
C LYS A 301 16.04 8.34 7.75
#